data_AF-A0A8T3R8Y6-F1
#
_entry.id   AF-A0A8T3R8Y6-F1
#
_cell.length_a   1.000
_cell.length_b   1.000
_cell.length_c   1.000
_cell.angle_alpha   90.00
_cell.angle_beta   90.00
_cell.angle_gamma   90.00
#
_symmetry.space_group_name_H-M   'P 1'
#
loop_
_entity.id
_entity.type
_entity.pdbx_description
1 polymer ?
#
loop_
_entity_poly.entity_id
_entity_poly.type
_entity_poly.pdbx_seq_one_letter_code
_entity_poly.pdbx_strand_id
1 'polypeptide(L)'
;MSVDTPAWVRDAIFYQVFPDRFAPSDRVHKPGNLEPWDVPPTAHGFKGGNLLGVVDRLDYLVDLGINVLYLNPIFSSAANHRYHT
;
A
#
# COMPACT_ATOMS: atom_id res chain seq x y z
N MET A 1 -16.68 5.45 31.86
CA MET A 1 -16.88 4.44 30.82
C MET A 1 -15.56 3.72 30.61
N SER A 2 -15.54 2.40 30.65
CA SER A 2 -14.37 1.63 30.20
C SER A 2 -14.42 1.57 28.68
N VAL A 3 -13.32 1.97 28.03
CA VAL A 3 -13.17 1.80 26.59
C VAL A 3 -12.70 0.36 26.37
N ASP A 4 -13.51 -0.43 25.68
CA ASP A 4 -13.16 -1.78 25.25
C ASP A 4 -12.56 -1.72 23.84
N THR A 5 -11.35 -2.23 23.67
CA THR A 5 -10.63 -2.24 22.40
C THR A 5 -10.28 -3.66 22.00
N PRO A 6 -10.18 -3.97 20.68
CA PRO A 6 -9.85 -5.32 20.25
C PRO A 6 -8.52 -5.77 20.83
N ALA A 7 -8.54 -6.87 21.60
CA ALA A 7 -7.38 -7.34 22.36
C ALA A 7 -6.15 -7.59 21.47
N TRP A 8 -6.34 -8.10 20.26
CA TRP A 8 -5.28 -8.40 19.30
C TRP A 8 -4.42 -7.18 18.92
N VAL A 9 -4.96 -5.96 19.02
CA VAL A 9 -4.22 -4.73 18.68
C VAL A 9 -3.02 -4.52 19.60
N ARG A 10 -3.06 -5.07 20.83
CA ARG A 10 -1.96 -4.97 21.80
C ARG A 10 -0.70 -5.70 21.33
N ASP A 11 -0.88 -6.74 20.52
CA ASP A 11 0.19 -7.55 19.94
C ASP A 11 0.45 -7.21 18.47
N ALA A 12 -0.24 -6.19 17.93
CA ALA A 12 -0.15 -5.81 16.53
C ALA A 12 1.10 -4.95 16.26
N ILE A 13 1.84 -5.34 15.23
CA ILE A 13 2.93 -4.58 14.64
C ILE A 13 2.45 -4.15 13.26
N PHE A 14 2.02 -2.90 13.17
CA PHE A 14 1.47 -2.33 11.94
C PHE A 14 2.57 -1.95 10.96
N TYR A 15 2.33 -2.22 9.68
CA TYR A 15 3.08 -1.65 8.58
C TYR A 15 2.14 -0.90 7.64
N GLN A 16 2.36 0.41 7.51
CA GLN A 16 1.57 1.24 6.60
C GLN A 16 2.10 1.12 5.18
N VAL A 17 1.21 0.79 4.24
CA VAL A 17 1.52 0.67 2.81
C VAL A 17 0.75 1.74 2.05
N PHE A 18 1.50 2.56 1.32
CA PHE A 18 0.96 3.40 0.25
C PHE A 18 1.05 2.62 -1.09
N PRO A 19 -0.06 2.05 -1.60
CA PRO A 19 0.02 0.97 -2.60
C PRO A 19 0.71 1.36 -3.91
N ASP A 20 0.52 2.58 -4.41
CA ASP A 20 1.15 3.06 -5.65
C ASP A 20 2.69 3.05 -5.58
N ARG A 21 3.28 3.05 -4.38
CA ARG A 21 4.73 3.19 -4.16
C ARG A 21 5.39 2.01 -3.48
N PHE A 22 4.62 1.00 -3.09
CA PHE A 22 5.18 -0.12 -2.34
C PHE A 22 5.88 -1.13 -3.25
N ALA A 23 5.14 -1.71 -4.20
CA ALA A 23 5.69 -2.64 -5.18
C ALA A 23 4.78 -2.76 -6.42
N PRO A 24 5.35 -2.79 -7.63
CA PRO A 24 4.63 -3.19 -8.82
C PRO A 24 4.60 -4.73 -8.94
N SER A 25 3.57 -5.25 -9.58
CA SER A 25 3.53 -6.63 -10.07
C SER A 25 3.28 -6.60 -11.57
N ASP A 26 4.00 -7.45 -12.32
CA ASP A 26 3.84 -7.59 -13.77
C ASP A 26 2.58 -8.37 -14.16
N ARG A 27 1.89 -8.93 -13.17
CA ARG A 27 0.57 -9.58 -13.30
C ARG A 27 -0.57 -8.60 -13.57
N VAL A 28 -0.33 -7.29 -13.39
CA VAL A 28 -1.30 -6.23 -13.62
C VAL A 28 -0.87 -5.40 -14.82
N HIS A 29 -1.77 -5.21 -15.78
CA HIS A 29 -1.53 -4.29 -16.89
C HIS A 29 -1.33 -2.86 -16.35
N LYS A 30 -0.20 -2.24 -16.69
CA LYS A 30 0.18 -0.90 -16.22
C LYS A 30 -0.34 0.16 -17.22
N PRO A 31 -1.04 1.21 -16.75
CA PRO A 31 -1.47 2.30 -17.62
C PRO A 31 -0.28 3.08 -18.18
N GLY A 32 -0.47 3.74 -19.34
CA GLY A 32 0.59 4.34 -20.16
C GLY A 32 1.19 5.67 -19.67
N ASN A 33 1.11 6.01 -18.38
CA ASN A 33 1.52 7.32 -17.85
C ASN A 33 2.17 7.24 -16.47
N LEU A 34 2.93 6.17 -16.20
CA LEU A 34 3.68 6.03 -14.96
C LEU A 34 4.96 6.86 -15.01
N GLU A 35 5.28 7.51 -13.90
CA GLU A 35 6.62 8.04 -13.68
C GLU A 35 7.61 6.87 -13.48
N PRO A 36 8.89 7.06 -13.85
CA PRO A 36 9.94 6.10 -13.52
C PRO A 36 9.97 5.80 -12.00
N TRP A 37 10.24 4.56 -11.63
CA TRP A 37 10.22 4.13 -10.23
C TRP A 37 11.23 4.89 -9.36
N ASP A 38 12.46 5.05 -9.88
CA ASP A 38 13.61 5.56 -9.14
C ASP A 38 13.67 7.10 -9.04
N VAL A 39 12.76 7.82 -9.70
CA VAL A 39 12.71 9.29 -9.58
C VAL A 39 11.85 9.71 -8.40
N PRO A 40 12.17 10.83 -7.72
CA PRO A 40 11.33 11.35 -6.64
C PRO A 40 9.86 11.48 -7.08
N PRO A 41 8.90 11.13 -6.23
CA PRO A 41 7.50 11.21 -6.60
C PRO A 41 7.01 12.65 -6.71
N THR A 42 6.14 12.90 -7.68
CA THR A 42 5.37 14.15 -7.73
C THR A 42 4.00 14.00 -7.06
N ALA A 43 3.33 15.13 -6.83
CA ALA A 43 1.99 15.16 -6.24
C ALA A 43 0.95 14.41 -7.08
N HIS A 44 1.11 14.36 -8.40
CA HIS A 44 0.12 13.77 -9.32
C HIS A 44 0.62 12.51 -10.06
N GLY A 45 1.92 12.23 -9.99
CA GLY A 45 2.53 11.08 -10.64
C GLY A 45 2.11 9.75 -10.05
N PHE A 46 1.91 8.76 -10.91
CA PHE A 46 1.72 7.36 -10.53
C PHE A 46 3.03 6.61 -10.70
N LYS A 47 3.41 5.74 -9.76
CA LYS A 47 4.57 4.84 -9.89
C LYS A 47 4.18 3.41 -10.28
N GLY A 48 2.89 3.08 -10.20
CA GLY A 48 2.35 1.81 -10.71
C GLY A 48 2.43 0.65 -9.73
N GLY A 49 2.67 0.93 -8.46
CA GLY A 49 2.47 -0.05 -7.40
C GLY A 49 1.00 -0.48 -7.30
N ASN A 50 0.78 -1.73 -6.94
CA ASN A 50 -0.55 -2.33 -6.97
C ASN A 50 -0.71 -3.43 -5.90
N LEU A 51 -1.94 -3.88 -5.66
CA LEU A 51 -2.23 -4.86 -4.61
C LEU A 51 -1.53 -6.20 -4.84
N LEU A 52 -1.37 -6.64 -6.09
CA LEU A 52 -0.61 -7.86 -6.37
C LEU A 52 0.88 -7.67 -6.06
N GLY A 53 1.43 -6.47 -6.24
CA GLY A 53 2.79 -6.17 -5.79
C GLY A 53 2.92 -6.21 -4.27
N VAL A 54 1.89 -5.82 -3.53
CA VAL A 54 1.85 -6.04 -2.06
C VAL A 54 1.86 -7.53 -1.73
N VAL A 55 1.06 -8.34 -2.44
CA VAL A 55 1.04 -9.81 -2.28
C VAL A 55 2.41 -10.42 -2.55
N ASP A 56 3.07 -10.00 -3.62
CA ASP A 56 4.40 -10.49 -4.03
C ASP A 56 5.51 -10.13 -3.00
N ARG A 57 5.20 -9.31 -2.00
CA ARG A 57 6.12 -8.89 -0.91
C ARG A 57 5.66 -9.33 0.48
N LEU A 58 4.63 -10.19 0.60
CA LEU A 58 4.17 -10.68 1.90
C LEU A 58 5.27 -11.44 2.66
N ASP A 59 6.10 -12.22 1.96
CA ASP A 59 7.21 -12.94 2.61
C ASP A 59 8.22 -11.98 3.27
N TYR A 60 8.52 -10.84 2.63
CA TYR A 60 9.35 -9.78 3.22
C TYR A 60 8.70 -9.19 4.49
N LEU A 61 7.39 -8.96 4.46
CA LEU A 61 6.66 -8.40 5.61
C LEU A 61 6.60 -9.40 6.77
N VAL A 62 6.45 -10.69 6.48
CA VAL A 62 6.49 -11.77 7.46
C VAL A 62 7.88 -11.90 8.07
N ASP A 63 8.94 -11.89 7.25
CA ASP A 63 10.34 -11.93 7.72
C ASP A 63 10.69 -10.73 8.61
N LEU A 64 10.14 -9.55 8.30
CA LEU A 64 10.27 -8.34 9.12
C LEU A 64 9.50 -8.44 10.46
N GLY A 65 8.57 -9.39 10.61
CA GLY A 65 7.77 -9.60 11.81
C GLY A 65 6.45 -8.82 11.86
N ILE A 66 5.98 -8.30 10.72
CA ILE A 66 4.72 -7.56 10.61
C ILE A 66 3.54 -8.52 10.62
N ASN A 67 2.50 -8.20 11.39
CA ASN A 67 1.27 -9.00 11.46
C ASN A 67 0.00 -8.23 11.05
N VAL A 68 0.11 -6.92 10.75
CA VAL A 68 -1.02 -6.11 10.29
C VAL A 68 -0.59 -5.13 9.21
N LEU A 69 -1.33 -5.11 8.10
CA LEU A 69 -1.18 -4.09 7.05
C LEU A 69 -2.23 -2.99 7.20
N TYR A 70 -1.76 -1.76 7.26
CA TYR A 70 -2.62 -0.57 7.13
C TYR A 70 -2.43 0.03 5.74
N LEU A 71 -3.47 -0.05 4.90
CA LEU A 71 -3.41 0.49 3.54
C LEU A 71 -3.93 1.93 3.52
N ASN A 72 -3.23 2.82 2.81
CA ASN A 72 -3.86 4.02 2.28
C ASN A 72 -5.05 3.65 1.34
N PRO A 73 -5.96 4.59 1.00
CA PRO A 73 -7.18 4.26 0.27
C PRO A 73 -6.93 3.46 -1.01
N ILE A 74 -7.77 2.44 -1.25
CA ILE A 74 -7.64 1.52 -2.39
C ILE A 74 -8.83 1.55 -3.35
N PHE A 75 -9.88 2.30 -3.02
CA PHE A 75 -11.03 2.46 -3.89
C PHE A 75 -10.70 3.27 -5.15
N SER A 76 -11.61 3.20 -6.14
CA SER A 76 -11.42 3.87 -7.42
C SER A 76 -11.30 5.38 -7.23
N SER A 77 -10.30 5.98 -7.88
CA SER A 77 -10.06 7.42 -7.87
C SER A 77 -9.14 7.78 -9.03
N ALA A 78 -9.26 9.02 -9.53
CA ALA A 78 -8.34 9.56 -10.53
C ALA A 78 -7.01 10.06 -9.92
N ALA A 79 -6.89 10.12 -8.58
CA ALA A 79 -5.70 10.60 -7.89
C ALA A 79 -4.83 9.45 -7.37
N ASN A 80 -3.50 9.61 -7.38
CA ASN A 80 -2.54 8.63 -6.87
C ASN A 80 -2.75 8.27 -5.38
N HIS A 81 -3.19 9.24 -4.59
CA HIS A 81 -3.46 9.10 -3.16
C HIS A 81 -4.85 8.55 -2.86
N ARG A 82 -5.76 8.56 -3.85
CA ARG A 82 -7.10 7.95 -3.79
C ARG A 82 -8.03 8.43 -2.67
N TYR A 83 -7.77 9.62 -2.11
CA TYR A 83 -8.69 10.27 -1.15
C TYR A 83 -9.85 11.02 -1.82
N HIS A 84 -9.82 11.19 -3.16
CA HIS A 84 -10.93 11.75 -3.93
C HIS A 84 -11.79 10.61 -4.49
N THR A 85 -12.66 10.06 -3.65
CA THR A 85 -13.62 9.00 -4.01
C THR A 85 -14.90 9.57 -4.57
#